data_AF-A3YZS8-F1
#
_entry.id   AF-A3YZS8-F1
#
_cell.length_a   1.000
_cell.length_b   1.000
_cell.length_c   1.000
_cell.angle_alpha   90.00
_cell.angle_beta   90.00
_cell.angle_gamma   90.00
#
_symmetry.space_group_name_H-M   'P 1'
#
loop_
_entity.id
_entity.type
_entity.pdbx_description
1 polymer ?
#
loop_
_entity_poly.entity_id
_entity_poly.type
_entity_poly.pdbx_seq_one_letter_code
_entity_poly.pdbx_strand_id
1 'polypeptide(L)' 'MVLTRASLSLELSRQLGEAVEVLTLAQPLRRQVRGLAVCSGRVFSYVFDGGALTLQVRNLLELSVCPQDNALMGLA' A
#
# COMPACT_ATOMS: atom_id res chain seq x y z
N MET A 1 -18.14 8.55 -7.47
CA MET A 1 -17.23 7.39 -7.37
C MET A 1 -17.04 7.08 -5.90
N VAL A 2 -17.40 5.88 -5.44
CA VAL A 2 -17.19 5.46 -4.04
C VAL A 2 -15.78 4.87 -3.95
N LEU A 3 -14.87 5.50 -3.21
CA LEU A 3 -13.55 4.93 -2.96
C LEU A 3 -13.65 3.82 -1.93
N THR A 4 -13.36 2.62 -2.37
CA THR A 4 -13.21 1.43 -1.52
C THR A 4 -11.75 1.03 -1.44
N ARG A 5 -11.40 0.26 -0.42
CA ARG A 5 -10.06 -0.35 -0.27
C ARG A 5 -9.65 -1.13 -1.52
N ALA A 6 -10.59 -1.88 -2.11
CA ALA A 6 -10.37 -2.65 -3.34
C ALA A 6 -10.07 -1.75 -4.55
N SER A 7 -10.83 -0.66 -4.72
CA SER A 7 -10.58 0.27 -5.83
C SER A 7 -9.20 0.97 -5.72
N LEU A 8 -8.77 1.29 -4.49
CA LEU A 8 -7.44 1.87 -4.25
C LEU A 8 -6.32 0.86 -4.46
N SER A 9 -6.50 -0.36 -3.98
CA SER A 9 -5.55 -1.45 -4.22
C SER A 9 -5.36 -1.71 -5.71
N LEU A 10 -6.44 -1.72 -6.50
CA LEU A 10 -6.37 -1.89 -7.95
C LEU A 10 -5.62 -0.72 -8.64
N GLU A 11 -5.93 0.51 -8.25
CA GLU A 11 -5.29 1.69 -8.84
C GLU A 11 -3.80 1.80 -8.47
N LEU A 12 -3.47 1.53 -7.21
CA LEU A 12 -2.07 1.45 -6.76
C LEU A 12 -1.32 0.34 -7.49
N SER A 13 -1.95 -0.83 -7.67
CA SER A 13 -1.34 -1.95 -8.39
C SER A 13 -1.07 -1.59 -9.86
N ARG A 14 -1.99 -0.87 -10.50
CA ARG A 14 -1.82 -0.35 -11.86
C ARG A 14 -0.67 0.65 -11.95
N GLN A 15 -0.54 1.55 -10.98
CA GLN A 15 0.51 2.58 -10.96
C GLN A 15 1.90 2.00 -10.65
N LEU A 16 1.99 1.01 -9.77
CA LEU A 16 3.26 0.42 -9.33
C LEU A 16 3.67 -0.82 -10.15
N GLY A 17 2.77 -1.38 -10.96
CA GLY A 17 3.04 -2.57 -11.77
C GLY A 17 3.13 -3.87 -10.97
N GLU A 18 2.68 -3.88 -9.72
CA GLU A 18 2.78 -5.00 -8.78
C GLU A 18 1.50 -5.12 -7.96
N ALA A 19 1.25 -6.28 -7.35
CA ALA A 19 0.09 -6.45 -6.47
C ALA A 19 0.27 -5.65 -5.17
N VAL A 20 -0.64 -4.71 -4.92
CA VAL A 20 -0.58 -3.81 -3.77
C VAL A 20 -1.71 -4.09 -2.79
N GLU A 21 -1.37 -4.26 -1.52
CA GLU A 21 -2.35 -4.32 -0.43
C GLU A 21 -2.42 -2.98 0.29
N VAL A 22 -3.60 -2.36 0.32
CA VAL A 22 -3.85 -1.16 1.12
C VAL A 22 -3.95 -1.58 2.58
N LEU A 23 -3.16 -1.01 3.48
CA LEU A 23 -3.16 -1.32 4.92
C LEU A 23 -4.11 -0.41 5.70
N THR A 24 -4.10 0.90 5.40
CA THR A 24 -4.88 1.89 6.15
C THR A 24 -5.61 2.83 5.22
N LEU A 25 -6.82 3.23 5.63
CA LEU A 25 -7.61 4.28 5.00
C LEU A 25 -7.84 5.35 6.07
N ALA A 26 -7.08 6.44 6.01
CA ALA A 26 -7.36 7.58 6.87
C ALA A 26 -8.69 8.23 6.45
N GLN A 27 -9.40 8.81 7.43
CA GLN A 27 -10.64 9.53 7.15
C GLN A 27 -10.41 10.62 6.11
N PRO A 28 -11.37 10.86 5.19
CA PRO A 28 -11.20 11.82 4.12
C PRO A 28 -11.00 13.22 4.71
N LEU A 29 -9.83 13.84 4.48
CA LEU A 29 -9.58 15.23 4.84
C LEU A 29 -9.65 16.05 3.55
N ARG A 30 -10.64 16.96 3.45
CA ARG A 30 -10.79 17.87 2.29
C ARG A 30 -10.78 17.15 0.92
N ARG A 31 -11.50 16.02 0.81
CA ARG A 31 -11.57 15.17 -0.40
C ARG A 31 -10.29 14.39 -0.73
N GLN A 32 -9.30 14.43 0.15
CA GLN A 32 -8.12 13.58 0.05
C GLN A 32 -8.27 12.36 0.93
N VAL A 33 -7.95 11.19 0.39
CA VAL A 33 -7.79 9.95 1.15
C VAL A 33 -6.30 9.67 1.25
N ARG A 34 -5.82 9.46 2.47
CA ARG A 34 -4.42 9.12 2.73
C ARG A 34 -4.34 7.74 3.35
N GLY A 35 -3.25 7.05 3.13
CA GLY A 35 -3.09 5.73 3.70
C GLY A 35 -1.71 5.16 3.49
N LEU A 36 -1.56 3.95 3.99
CA LEU A 36 -0.40 3.10 3.79
C LEU A 36 -0.79 1.92 2.92
N ALA A 37 0.14 1.47 2.09
CA ALA A 37 0.00 0.27 1.30
C ALA A 37 1.33 -0.50 1.28
N VAL A 38 1.28 -1.79 1.00
CA VAL A 38 2.46 -2.65 0.91
C VAL A 38 2.47 -3.39 -0.43
N CYS A 39 3.64 -3.51 -1.05
CA CYS A 39 3.86 -4.40 -2.18
C CYS A 39 5.28 -4.96 -2.15
N SER A 40 5.44 -6.27 -2.35
CA SER A 40 6.75 -6.94 -2.47
C SER A 40 7.75 -6.56 -1.37
N GLY A 41 7.30 -6.53 -0.11
CA GLY A 41 8.15 -6.15 1.01
C GLY A 41 8.51 -4.66 1.07
N ARG A 42 7.76 -3.76 0.43
CA ARG A 42 7.93 -2.30 0.53
C ARG A 42 6.66 -1.66 1.04
N VAL A 43 6.80 -0.70 1.95
CA VAL A 43 5.66 0.07 2.47
C VAL A 43 5.68 1.46 1.84
N PHE A 44 4.53 1.86 1.33
CA PHE A 44 4.29 3.14 0.67
C PHE A 44 3.24 3.93 1.44
N SER A 45 3.41 5.24 1.47
CA SER A 45 2.29 6.16 1.70
C SER A 45 1.64 6.52 0.37
N TYR A 46 0.32 6.69 0.38
CA TYR A 46 -0.40 7.22 -0.77
C TYR A 46 -1.32 8.36 -0.38
N VAL A 47 -1.57 9.25 -1.34
CA VAL A 47 -2.57 10.32 -1.26
C VAL A 47 -3.40 10.26 -2.54
N PHE A 48 -4.68 9.97 -2.38
CA PHE A 48 -5.65 10.08 -3.46
C PHE A 48 -6.43 11.39 -3.31
N ASP A 49 -6.40 12.24 -4.33
CA ASP A 49 -7.19 13.46 -4.40
C ASP A 49 -8.44 13.21 -5.25
N GLY A 50 -9.62 13.18 -4.61
CA GLY A 50 -10.88 12.95 -5.32
C GLY A 50 -11.36 14.13 -6.16
N GLY A 51 -10.81 15.34 -5.96
CA GLY A 51 -11.11 16.49 -6.79
C GLY A 51 -10.33 16.48 -8.11
N ALA A 52 -9.06 16.09 -8.05
CA ALA A 52 -8.19 16.00 -9.23
C ALA A 52 -8.17 14.61 -9.87
N LEU A 53 -8.73 13.58 -9.21
CA LEU A 53 -8.63 12.17 -9.58
C LEU A 53 -7.17 11.70 -9.72
N THR A 54 -6.30 12.23 -8.87
CA THR A 54 -4.85 11.92 -8.90
C THR A 54 -4.44 11.07 -7.72
N LEU A 55 -3.58 10.08 -7.98
CA LEU A 55 -2.96 9.24 -6.96
C LEU A 55 -1.46 9.52 -6.88
N GLN A 56 -1.00 9.94 -5.71
CA GLN A 56 0.41 10.14 -5.41
C GLN A 56 0.89 9.03 -4.48
N VAL A 57 2.05 8.47 -4.78
CA VAL A 57 2.64 7.37 -4.01
C VAL A 57 4.06 7.77 -3.63
N ARG A 58 4.43 7.47 -2.38
CA ARG A 58 5.78 7.70 -1.86
C ARG A 58 6.25 6.48 -1.09
N ASN A 59 7.38 5.92 -1.49
CA ASN A 59 8.04 4.86 -0.74
C ASN A 59 8.49 5.38 0.64
N LEU A 60 8.19 4.62 1.69
CA LEU A 60 8.57 4.96 3.06
C LEU A 60 9.74 4.10 3.52
N LEU A 61 9.65 2.78 3.32
CA LEU A 61 10.62 1.82 3.84
C LEU A 61 10.52 0.46 3.12
N GLU A 62 11.62 -0.28 3.17
CA GLU A 62 11.70 -1.66 2.71
C GLU A 62 11.71 -2.59 3.93
N LEU A 63 10.82 -3.58 3.91
CA LEU A 63 10.72 -4.66 4.87
C LEU A 63 11.77 -5.71 4.51
N SER A 64 12.90 -5.68 5.21
CA SER A 64 13.86 -6.77 5.17
C SER A 64 13.25 -8.03 5.77
N VAL A 65 13.35 -9.16 5.07
CA VAL A 65 12.96 -10.47 5.59
C VAL A 65 13.74 -10.74 6.88
N CYS A 66 13.05 -10.98 8.00
CA CYS A 66 13.72 -11.39 9.23
C CYS A 66 14.22 -12.84 9.02
N PRO A 67 15.54 -13.11 9.08
CA PRO A 67 16.06 -14.45 8.80
C PRO A 67 15.70 -15.51 9.86
N GLN A 68 14.97 -15.15 10.91
CA GLN A 68 14.63 -16.06 12.02
C GLN A 68 13.53 -17.09 11.67
N ASP A 69 12.72 -16.87 10.64
CA ASP A 69 11.68 -17.84 10.25
C ASP A 69 12.21 -19.08 9.51
N ASN A 70 13.46 -19.03 9.01
CA ASN A 70 14.10 -20.20 8.37
C ASN A 70 14.80 -21.13 9.36
N ALA A 71 15.04 -20.71 10.60
CA ALA A 71 15.77 -21.53 11.58
C ALA A 71 14.93 -22.68 12.17
N LEU A 72 13.59 -22.62 12.04
CA LEU A 72 12.68 -23.65 12.57
C LEU A 72 12.30 -24.73 11.54
N MET A 73 12.66 -24.57 10.27
CA MET A 73 12.39 -25.56 9.20
C MET A 73 13.58 -26.49 8.90
N GLY A 74 14.72 -26.31 9.56
CA GLY A 74 15.94 -27.11 9.36
C GLY A 74 16.21 -28.17 10.44
N LEU A 75 15.29 -28.37 11.39
CA LEU A 75 15.39 -29.36 12.47
C LEU A 75 14.17 -30.28 12.44
N ALA A 76 14.06 -31.11 11.40
CA ALA A 76 13.13 -32.24 11.34
C ALA A 76 13.80 -33.41 10.62
#